data_AF-A0AAU2QPA6-F1
#
_entry.id   AF-A0AAU2QPA6-F1
#
_cell.length_a   1.000
_cell.length_b   1.000
_cell.length_c   1.000
_cell.angle_alpha   90.00
_cell.angle_beta   90.00
_cell.angle_gamma   90.00
#
_symmetry.space_group_name_H-M   'P 1'
#
loop_
_entity.id
_entity.type
_entity.pdbx_description
1 polymer ?
#
loop_
_entity_poly.entity_id
_entity_poly.type
_entity_poly.pdbx_seq_one_letter_code
_entity_poly.pdbx_strand_id
1 'polypeptide(L)'
;MTSVNRCRRCDQGRIVACRVRGRQDRVLVCEECDTVWESDQAPQATPPHLILEEYLARFGLPGLWSELEWLEAAPLPEAIRNLAGGYFHQDYDLDSGTPRQAVEAYGDEEPPEAVAALRAAVTELLAANPSERELARLWLGQAGAAYDPRDEGITMSRWFGLVLKVMEERE
;
A
#
# COMPACT_ATOMS: atom_id res chain seq x y z
N MET A 1 -18.32 6.66 3.56
CA MET A 1 -16.85 6.70 3.40
C MET A 1 -16.20 6.57 4.77
N THR A 2 -15.84 5.36 5.18
CA THR A 2 -15.04 5.14 6.40
C THR A 2 -13.60 5.54 6.09
N SER A 3 -13.10 6.58 6.74
CA SER A 3 -11.70 6.98 6.59
C SER A 3 -10.81 5.81 7.04
N VAL A 4 -10.04 5.24 6.12
CA VAL A 4 -9.23 4.01 6.34
C VAL A 4 -8.24 4.16 7.50
N ASN A 5 -7.93 5.39 7.89
CA ASN A 5 -6.99 5.71 8.96
C ASN A 5 -7.66 6.16 10.27
N ARG A 6 -8.97 5.95 10.48
CA ARG A 6 -9.60 6.26 11.78
C ARG A 6 -9.32 5.17 12.81
N CYS A 7 -8.89 5.57 14.01
CA CYS A 7 -8.65 4.70 15.14
C CYS A 7 -9.92 3.96 15.55
N ARG A 8 -9.89 2.62 15.54
CA ARG A 8 -11.03 1.78 15.90
C ARG A 8 -11.27 1.67 17.42
N ARG A 9 -10.31 2.11 18.24
CA ARG A 9 -10.43 2.05 19.71
C ARG A 9 -11.13 3.27 20.29
N CYS A 10 -10.71 4.47 19.89
CA CYS A 10 -11.31 5.71 20.40
C CYS A 10 -12.32 6.34 19.45
N ASP A 11 -12.42 5.83 18.22
CA ASP A 11 -13.23 6.36 17.13
C ASP A 11 -13.02 7.85 16.84
N GLN A 12 -11.90 8.44 17.27
CA GLN A 12 -11.61 9.87 17.15
C GLN A 12 -10.32 10.10 16.34
N GLY A 13 -9.19 9.62 16.84
CA GLY A 13 -7.88 9.92 16.27
C GLY A 13 -7.57 9.27 14.94
N ARG A 14 -6.63 9.85 14.21
CA ARG A 14 -5.98 9.23 13.06
C ARG A 14 -4.92 8.22 13.53
N ILE A 15 -4.82 7.14 12.78
CA ILE A 15 -3.74 6.17 12.89
C ILE A 15 -2.62 6.58 11.95
N VAL A 16 -1.42 6.71 12.50
CA VAL A 16 -0.21 7.14 11.79
C VAL A 16 0.84 6.04 11.86
N ALA A 17 1.63 5.89 10.80
CA ALA A 17 2.78 4.99 10.81
C ALA A 17 3.99 5.71 11.40
N CYS A 18 4.65 5.07 12.35
CA CYS A 18 5.83 5.58 13.01
C CYS A 18 6.90 4.48 13.11
N ARG A 19 8.12 4.88 13.41
CA ARG A 19 9.15 4.00 14.00
C ARG A 19 9.72 4.66 15.23
N VAL A 20 10.24 3.86 16.16
CA VAL A 20 11.03 4.39 17.27
C VAL A 20 12.38 4.88 16.73
N ARG A 21 12.83 6.05 17.18
CA ARG A 21 14.13 6.61 16.75
C ARG A 21 15.27 5.64 17.04
N GLY A 22 16.14 5.45 16.06
CA GLY A 22 17.26 4.51 16.15
C GLY A 22 16.89 3.03 15.94
N ARG A 23 15.61 2.73 15.65
CA ARG A 23 15.13 1.38 15.34
C ARG A 23 14.54 1.32 13.93
N GLN A 24 14.34 0.09 13.44
CA GLN A 24 13.81 -0.17 12.09
C GLN A 24 12.38 -0.73 12.11
N ASP A 25 11.83 -1.06 13.29
CA ASP A 25 10.49 -1.59 13.42
C ASP A 25 9.45 -0.49 13.20
N ARG A 26 8.52 -0.77 12.27
CA ARG A 26 7.35 0.05 11.99
C ARG A 26 6.23 -0.31 12.94
N VAL A 27 5.57 0.70 13.49
CA VAL A 27 4.36 0.58 14.29
C VAL A 27 3.30 1.55 13.82
N LEU A 28 2.05 1.21 14.07
CA LEU A 28 0.94 2.13 13.89
C LEU A 28 0.55 2.72 15.25
N VAL A 29 0.34 4.02 15.32
CA VAL A 29 0.00 4.72 16.57
C VAL A 29 -1.22 5.61 16.34
N CYS A 30 -2.16 5.64 17.29
CA CYS A 30 -3.27 6.60 17.27
C CYS A 30 -2.82 7.94 17.85
N GLU A 31 -3.05 9.05 17.14
CA GLU A 31 -2.66 10.40 17.58
C GLU A 31 -3.47 10.96 18.78
N GLU A 32 -4.58 10.31 19.15
CA GLU A 32 -5.47 10.80 20.24
C GLU A 32 -5.47 9.93 21.49
N CYS A 33 -5.29 8.61 21.34
CA CYS A 33 -5.40 7.67 22.47
C CYS A 33 -4.17 6.79 22.64
N ASP A 34 -3.06 7.16 21.97
CA ASP A 34 -1.74 6.56 22.08
C ASP A 34 -1.70 5.05 21.90
N THR A 35 -2.71 4.47 21.25
CA THR A 35 -2.77 3.02 21.06
C THR A 35 -1.78 2.60 19.99
N VAL A 36 -1.02 1.56 20.28
CA VAL A 36 0.03 1.02 19.41
C VAL A 36 -0.40 -0.31 18.83
N TRP A 37 -0.17 -0.48 17.54
CA TRP A 37 -0.24 -1.77 16.85
C TRP A 37 1.12 -2.10 16.26
N GLU A 38 1.71 -3.22 16.72
CA GLU A 38 3.03 -3.72 16.30
C GLU A 38 2.98 -4.53 15.00
N SER A 39 1.87 -4.45 14.26
CA SER A 39 1.63 -5.19 13.03
C SER A 39 1.23 -4.25 11.92
N ASP A 40 1.69 -4.53 10.70
CA ASP A 40 1.18 -3.86 9.51
C ASP A 40 -0.31 -4.16 9.27
N GLN A 41 -0.87 -5.20 9.93
CA GLN A 41 -2.29 -5.56 9.87
C GLN A 41 -3.23 -4.40 10.20
N ALA A 42 -4.46 -4.48 9.68
CA ALA A 42 -5.44 -3.42 9.87
C ALA A 42 -5.71 -3.29 11.37
N PRO A 43 -5.48 -2.11 11.98
CA PRO A 43 -5.65 -1.90 13.41
C PRO A 43 -7.01 -2.38 13.91
N GLN A 44 -7.00 -3.36 14.80
CA GLN A 44 -8.20 -3.88 15.47
C GLN A 44 -8.32 -3.30 16.88
N ALA A 45 -9.55 -3.08 17.33
CA ALA A 45 -9.83 -2.60 18.68
C ALA A 45 -10.12 -3.77 19.64
N THR A 46 -9.24 -4.76 19.67
CA THR A 46 -9.36 -5.93 20.55
C THR A 46 -8.45 -5.79 21.77
N PRO A 47 -8.96 -5.91 23.01
CA PRO A 47 -8.12 -5.96 24.21
C PRO A 47 -7.23 -7.22 24.27
N PRO A 48 -6.09 -7.18 25.00
CA PRO A 48 -5.53 -6.02 25.70
C PRO A 48 -4.98 -4.98 24.73
N HIS A 49 -5.10 -3.71 25.08
CA HIS A 49 -4.58 -2.62 24.24
C HIS A 49 -3.20 -2.22 24.73
N LEU A 50 -2.23 -2.22 23.82
CA LEU A 50 -0.93 -1.63 24.05
C LEU A 50 -1.00 -0.12 23.86
N ILE A 51 -0.53 0.65 24.84
CA ILE A 51 -0.38 2.11 24.71
C ILE A 51 1.09 2.51 24.52
N LEU A 52 1.31 3.72 24.00
CA LEU A 52 2.63 4.21 23.61
C LEU A 52 3.62 4.20 24.78
N GLU A 53 3.18 4.61 25.96
CA GLU A 53 3.99 4.58 27.18
C GLU A 53 4.50 3.17 27.49
N GLU A 54 3.61 2.17 27.50
CA GLU A 54 3.96 0.77 27.75
C GLU A 54 4.87 0.20 26.66
N TYR A 55 4.62 0.56 25.39
CA TYR A 55 5.45 0.12 24.27
C TYR A 55 6.87 0.68 24.36
N LEU A 56 7.03 1.99 24.60
CA LEU A 56 8.33 2.64 24.71
C LEU A 56 9.10 2.23 25.97
N ALA A 57 8.40 1.93 27.06
CA ALA A 57 9.00 1.40 28.29
C ALA A 57 9.74 0.06 28.05
N ARG A 58 9.31 -0.76 27.08
CA ARG A 58 10.02 -2.00 26.68
C ARG A 58 11.44 -1.73 26.17
N PHE A 59 11.73 -0.51 25.76
CA PHE A 59 13.03 -0.07 25.24
C PHE A 59 13.77 0.86 26.21
N GLY A 60 13.23 1.09 27.42
CA GLY A 60 13.80 2.04 28.37
C GLY A 60 13.67 3.51 27.95
N LEU A 61 12.73 3.81 27.06
CA LEU A 61 12.47 5.17 26.54
C LEU A 61 11.28 5.81 27.25
N PRO A 62 11.25 7.16 27.36
CA PRO A 62 10.08 7.84 27.87
C PRO A 62 8.90 7.67 26.91
N GLY A 63 7.67 7.64 27.44
CA GLY A 63 6.42 7.50 26.68
C GLY A 63 6.03 8.73 25.84
N LEU A 64 7.00 9.37 25.17
CA LEU A 64 6.82 10.64 24.47
C LEU A 64 6.83 10.44 22.96
N TRP A 65 5.97 11.20 22.27
CA TRP A 65 5.95 11.26 20.80
C TRP A 65 7.27 11.76 20.18
N SER A 66 8.11 12.47 20.94
CA SER A 66 9.45 12.89 20.50
C SER A 66 10.38 11.71 20.20
N GLU A 67 10.14 10.54 20.81
CA GLU A 67 10.90 9.31 20.60
C GLU A 67 10.51 8.60 19.30
N LEU A 68 9.46 9.07 18.62
CA LEU A 68 9.00 8.54 17.35
C LEU A 68 9.50 9.39 16.17
N GLU A 69 9.71 8.70 15.06
CA GLU A 69 9.85 9.26 13.74
C GLU A 69 8.62 8.89 12.91
N TRP A 70 7.98 9.89 12.31
CA TRP A 70 6.81 9.71 11.48
C TRP A 70 7.25 9.11 10.15
N LEU A 71 6.63 8.00 9.79
CA LEU A 71 6.84 7.38 8.49
C LEU A 71 5.83 7.96 7.52
N GLU A 72 6.29 8.85 6.65
CA GLU A 72 5.51 9.20 5.48
C GLU A 72 5.24 7.94 4.65
N ALA A 73 4.05 7.86 4.07
CA ALA A 73 3.82 6.84 3.06
C ALA A 73 4.79 7.13 1.92
N ALA A 74 5.57 6.13 1.50
CA ALA A 74 6.37 6.25 0.29
C ALA A 74 5.45 6.76 -0.84
N PRO A 75 5.89 7.76 -1.63
CA PRO A 75 5.08 8.27 -2.72
C PRO A 75 4.76 7.12 -3.67
N LEU A 76 3.46 6.95 -4.00
CA LEU A 76 3.02 5.98 -4.98
C LEU A 76 3.72 6.29 -6.33
N PRO A 77 4.46 5.33 -6.92
CA PRO A 77 5.08 5.54 -8.23
C PRO A 77 4.05 5.98 -9.26
N GLU A 78 4.34 7.08 -9.95
CA GLU A 78 3.42 7.71 -10.90
C GLU A 78 3.00 6.72 -12.01
N ALA A 79 3.94 5.92 -12.52
CA ALA A 79 3.64 4.92 -13.55
C ALA A 79 2.61 3.86 -13.08
N ILE A 80 2.68 3.41 -11.81
CA ILE A 80 1.66 2.49 -11.27
C ILE A 80 0.31 3.18 -11.13
N ARG A 81 0.29 4.46 -10.74
CA ARG A 81 -0.94 5.27 -10.67
C ARG A 81 -1.58 5.43 -12.04
N ASN A 82 -0.77 5.69 -13.07
CA ASN A 82 -1.26 5.89 -14.43
C ASN A 82 -1.84 4.60 -14.99
N LEU A 83 -1.16 3.45 -14.80
CA LEU A 83 -1.73 2.16 -15.16
C LEU A 83 -3.03 1.88 -14.41
N ALA A 84 -3.02 1.95 -13.08
CA ALA A 84 -4.16 1.60 -12.24
C ALA A 84 -5.38 2.52 -12.49
N GLY A 85 -5.20 3.83 -12.41
CA GLY A 85 -6.30 4.78 -12.53
C GLY A 85 -6.69 5.10 -13.96
N GLY A 86 -5.74 5.00 -14.91
CA GLY A 86 -5.96 5.35 -16.31
C GLY A 86 -6.44 4.19 -17.17
N TYR A 87 -5.93 2.97 -16.95
CA TYR A 87 -6.25 1.79 -17.77
C TYR A 87 -7.10 0.75 -17.05
N PHE A 88 -7.18 0.82 -15.72
CA PHE A 88 -8.09 0.00 -14.91
C PHE A 88 -9.18 0.85 -14.24
N HIS A 89 -9.72 1.82 -14.97
CA HIS A 89 -10.92 2.57 -14.54
C HIS A 89 -12.16 1.67 -14.51
N GLN A 90 -13.30 2.22 -14.07
CA GLN A 90 -14.54 1.46 -13.83
C GLN A 90 -15.10 0.72 -15.06
N ASP A 91 -14.76 1.20 -16.25
CA ASP A 91 -15.26 0.69 -17.53
C ASP A 91 -14.14 0.05 -18.38
N TYR A 92 -13.02 -0.34 -17.77
CA TYR A 92 -11.85 -0.84 -18.49
C TYR A 92 -12.16 -2.08 -19.37
N ASP A 93 -13.14 -2.88 -18.96
CA ASP A 93 -13.59 -4.07 -19.68
C ASP A 93 -14.34 -3.74 -20.97
N LEU A 94 -14.94 -2.55 -21.06
CA LEU A 94 -15.54 -2.03 -22.29
C LEU A 94 -14.47 -1.50 -23.26
N ASP A 95 -13.41 -0.89 -22.74
CA ASP A 95 -12.35 -0.26 -23.55
C ASP A 95 -11.31 -1.28 -24.02
N SER A 96 -10.82 -2.13 -23.11
CA SER A 96 -9.73 -3.07 -23.38
C SER A 96 -10.19 -4.53 -23.46
N GLY A 97 -11.39 -4.87 -23.00
CA GLY A 97 -11.91 -6.25 -23.03
C GLY A 97 -11.42 -7.14 -21.88
N THR A 98 -10.11 -7.26 -21.69
CA THR A 98 -9.52 -8.08 -20.61
C THR A 98 -8.46 -7.34 -19.81
N PRO A 99 -8.18 -7.75 -18.55
CA PRO A 99 -7.10 -7.16 -17.77
C PRO A 99 -5.73 -7.22 -18.46
N ARG A 100 -5.45 -8.31 -19.17
CA ARG A 100 -4.22 -8.43 -19.95
C ARG A 100 -4.16 -7.38 -21.07
N GLN A 101 -5.24 -7.21 -21.82
CA GLN A 101 -5.32 -6.23 -22.90
C GLN A 101 -5.20 -4.79 -22.39
N ALA A 102 -5.68 -4.48 -21.18
CA ALA A 102 -5.48 -3.16 -20.57
C ALA A 102 -3.99 -2.88 -20.27
N VAL A 103 -3.24 -3.90 -19.83
CA VAL A 103 -1.78 -3.79 -19.67
C VAL A 103 -1.10 -3.66 -21.03
N GLU A 104 -1.54 -4.40 -22.05
CA GLU A 104 -1.02 -4.30 -23.42
C GLU A 104 -1.28 -2.90 -24.02
N ALA A 105 -2.46 -2.32 -23.78
CA ALA A 105 -2.82 -0.97 -24.22
C ALA A 105 -1.93 0.10 -23.57
N TYR A 106 -1.66 0.01 -22.26
CA TYR A 106 -0.68 0.88 -21.60
C TYR A 106 0.68 0.82 -22.31
N GLY A 107 1.14 -0.39 -22.65
CA GLY A 107 2.41 -0.58 -23.35
C GLY A 107 2.43 -0.07 -24.80
N ASP A 108 1.27 0.07 -25.46
CA ASP A 108 1.15 0.57 -26.83
C ASP A 108 1.02 2.09 -26.92
N GLU A 109 0.32 2.67 -25.94
CA GLU A 109 -0.12 4.06 -26.00
C GLU A 109 0.81 5.01 -25.24
N GLU A 110 1.44 4.52 -24.16
CA GLU A 110 2.34 5.31 -23.33
C GLU A 110 3.75 5.39 -23.94
N PRO A 111 4.48 6.48 -23.70
CA PRO A 111 5.81 6.63 -24.25
C PRO A 111 6.81 5.64 -23.60
N PRO A 112 7.90 5.26 -24.30
CA PRO A 112 8.82 4.23 -23.81
C PRO A 112 9.40 4.49 -22.41
N GLU A 113 9.60 5.75 -22.03
CA GLU A 113 10.03 6.13 -20.69
C GLU A 113 9.01 5.81 -19.60
N ALA A 114 7.71 5.92 -19.88
CA ALA A 114 6.66 5.59 -18.94
C ALA A 114 6.55 4.07 -18.77
N VAL A 115 6.66 3.31 -19.87
CA VAL A 115 6.73 1.84 -19.85
C VAL A 115 7.94 1.35 -19.06
N ALA A 116 9.12 1.95 -19.26
CA ALA A 116 10.32 1.63 -18.49
C ALA A 116 10.17 1.98 -17.00
N ALA A 117 9.54 3.12 -16.68
CA ALA A 117 9.27 3.53 -15.31
C ALA A 117 8.27 2.59 -14.61
N LEU A 118 7.22 2.14 -15.31
CA LEU A 118 6.29 1.14 -14.79
C LEU A 118 7.02 -0.15 -14.43
N ARG A 119 7.86 -0.64 -15.36
CA ARG A 119 8.64 -1.86 -15.14
C ARG A 119 9.54 -1.75 -13.91
N ALA A 120 10.33 -0.68 -13.82
CA ALA A 120 11.20 -0.43 -12.68
C ALA A 120 10.40 -0.37 -11.36
N ALA A 121 9.29 0.39 -11.35
CA ALA A 121 8.45 0.53 -10.18
C ALA A 121 7.84 -0.80 -9.71
N VAL A 122 7.35 -1.63 -10.63
CA VAL A 122 6.77 -2.94 -10.28
C VAL A 122 7.85 -3.92 -9.83
N THR A 123 9.04 -3.91 -10.46
CA THR A 123 10.19 -4.71 -10.02
C THR A 123 10.62 -4.33 -8.60
N GLU A 124 10.79 -3.04 -8.30
CA GLU A 124 11.14 -2.56 -6.96
C GLU A 124 10.06 -2.90 -5.93
N LEU A 125 8.78 -2.73 -6.29
CA LEU A 125 7.65 -3.07 -5.44
C LEU A 125 7.65 -4.55 -5.06
N LEU A 126 7.87 -5.45 -6.02
CA LEU A 126 7.95 -6.89 -5.75
C LEU A 126 9.21 -7.27 -4.96
N ALA A 127 10.35 -6.62 -5.22
CA ALA A 127 11.61 -6.86 -4.50
C ALA A 127 11.53 -6.45 -3.02
N ALA A 128 10.72 -5.45 -2.68
CA ALA A 128 10.44 -5.06 -1.30
C ALA A 128 9.62 -6.11 -0.53
N ASN A 129 9.12 -7.15 -1.20
CA ASN A 129 8.32 -8.25 -0.65
C ASN A 129 7.15 -7.78 0.27
N PRO A 130 6.31 -6.83 -0.18
CA PRO A 130 5.17 -6.36 0.58
C PRO A 130 4.13 -7.47 0.75
N SER A 131 3.32 -7.36 1.80
CA SER A 131 2.20 -8.27 1.99
C SER A 131 1.11 -8.06 0.91
N GLU A 132 0.33 -9.12 0.63
CA GLU A 132 -0.80 -9.06 -0.31
C GLU A 132 -1.79 -7.93 -0.02
N ARG A 133 -1.97 -7.60 1.25
CA ARG A 133 -2.85 -6.51 1.67
C ARG A 133 -2.26 -5.14 1.40
N GLU A 134 -0.93 -4.98 1.50
CA GLU A 134 -0.26 -3.73 1.14
C GLU A 134 -0.33 -3.50 -0.37
N LEU A 135 -0.10 -4.56 -1.16
CA LEU A 135 -0.27 -4.52 -2.60
C LEU A 135 -1.72 -4.17 -3.00
N ALA A 136 -2.72 -4.79 -2.37
CA ALA A 136 -4.13 -4.47 -2.61
C ALA A 136 -4.48 -3.02 -2.23
N ARG A 137 -3.97 -2.53 -1.09
CA ARG A 137 -4.17 -1.14 -0.65
C ARG A 137 -3.53 -0.16 -1.63
N LEU A 138 -2.34 -0.49 -2.14
CA LEU A 138 -1.64 0.30 -3.14
C LEU A 138 -2.46 0.35 -4.43
N TRP A 139 -2.82 -0.80 -5.00
CA TRP A 139 -3.52 -0.91 -6.27
C TRP A 139 -4.93 -0.30 -6.26
N LEU A 140 -5.79 -0.75 -5.33
CA LEU A 140 -7.21 -0.40 -5.29
C LEU A 140 -7.46 0.92 -4.56
N GLY A 141 -6.65 1.21 -3.53
CA GLY A 141 -6.89 2.34 -2.63
C GLY A 141 -6.11 3.60 -3.01
N GLN A 142 -4.81 3.47 -3.29
CA GLN A 142 -3.93 4.61 -3.55
C GLN A 142 -3.83 4.92 -5.04
N ALA A 143 -3.70 3.89 -5.87
CA ALA A 143 -3.51 4.00 -7.31
C ALA A 143 -4.83 4.12 -8.08
N GLY A 144 -5.94 3.66 -7.50
CA GLY A 144 -7.28 3.93 -7.98
C GLY A 144 -7.81 2.93 -9.01
N ALA A 145 -7.25 1.73 -9.09
CA ALA A 145 -7.78 0.69 -9.96
C ALA A 145 -9.18 0.23 -9.50
N ALA A 146 -10.07 0.02 -10.46
CA ALA A 146 -11.38 -0.60 -10.29
C ALA A 146 -11.34 -2.12 -10.40
N TYR A 147 -10.32 -2.68 -11.08
CA TYR A 147 -10.12 -4.12 -11.18
C TYR A 147 -9.43 -4.70 -9.94
N ASP A 148 -10.06 -5.68 -9.30
CA ASP A 148 -9.48 -6.48 -8.22
C ASP A 148 -9.14 -7.90 -8.70
N PRO A 149 -7.85 -8.22 -8.93
CA PRO A 149 -7.43 -9.56 -9.37
C PRO A 149 -7.86 -10.69 -8.42
N ARG A 150 -8.16 -10.37 -7.17
CA ARG A 150 -8.54 -11.35 -6.14
C ARG A 150 -9.93 -11.93 -6.40
N ASP A 151 -10.79 -11.21 -7.11
CA ASP A 151 -12.11 -11.71 -7.51
C ASP A 151 -12.00 -12.91 -8.47
N GLU A 152 -10.85 -13.05 -9.14
CA GLU A 152 -10.50 -14.17 -10.02
C GLU A 152 -9.56 -15.18 -9.34
N GLY A 153 -9.32 -15.05 -8.03
CA GLY A 153 -8.40 -15.92 -7.29
C GLY A 153 -6.92 -15.68 -7.57
N ILE A 154 -6.56 -14.52 -8.14
CA ILE A 154 -5.18 -14.12 -8.40
C ILE A 154 -4.67 -13.33 -7.19
N THR A 155 -3.51 -13.72 -6.64
CA THR A 155 -2.86 -12.92 -5.60
C THR A 155 -2.32 -11.62 -6.19
N MET A 156 -2.24 -10.56 -5.41
CA MET A 156 -1.73 -9.27 -5.89
C MET A 156 -0.27 -9.37 -6.33
N SER A 157 0.57 -10.12 -5.62
CA SER A 157 1.95 -10.39 -6.04
C SER A 157 2.01 -11.04 -7.43
N ARG A 158 1.13 -12.02 -7.67
CA ARG A 158 1.01 -12.68 -8.98
C ARG A 158 0.50 -11.72 -10.05
N TRP A 159 -0.47 -10.87 -9.72
CA TRP A 159 -0.97 -9.84 -10.63
C TRP A 159 0.16 -8.90 -11.09
N PHE A 160 0.91 -8.31 -10.16
CA PHE A 160 2.04 -7.45 -10.50
C PHE A 160 3.14 -8.19 -11.29
N GLY A 161 3.36 -9.48 -11.00
CA GLY A 161 4.23 -10.33 -11.82
C GLY A 161 3.71 -10.54 -13.25
N LEU A 162 2.40 -10.64 -13.45
CA LEU A 162 1.79 -10.72 -14.78
C LEU A 162 1.94 -9.40 -15.55
N VAL A 163 1.80 -8.26 -14.87
CA VAL A 163 2.06 -6.94 -15.48
C VAL A 163 3.48 -6.88 -16.05
N LEU A 164 4.49 -7.27 -15.27
CA LEU A 164 5.88 -7.33 -15.76
C LEU A 164 6.03 -8.27 -16.95
N LYS A 165 5.45 -9.47 -16.86
CA LYS A 165 5.55 -10.46 -17.93
C LYS A 165 4.97 -9.93 -19.25
N VAL A 166 3.83 -9.25 -19.21
CA VAL A 166 3.22 -8.64 -20.41
C VAL A 166 4.14 -7.57 -21.00
N MET A 167 4.80 -6.77 -20.16
CA MET A 167 5.74 -5.73 -20.60
C MET A 167 7.02 -6.31 -21.22
N GLU A 168 7.50 -7.45 -20.72
CA GLU A 168 8.70 -8.15 -21.23
C GLU A 168 8.43 -8.87 -22.56
N GLU A 169 7.22 -9.37 -22.78
CA GLU A 169 6.81 -10.03 -24.04
C GLU A 169 6.77 -9.06 -25.25
N ARG A 170 7.04 -7.76 -25.03
CA ARG A 170 6.92 -6.67 -25.99
C ARG A 170 8.25 -6.00 -26.37
N GLU A 171 9.38 -6.48 -25.85
CA GLU A 171 10.74 -6.07 -26.26
C GLU A 171 11.21 -6.79 -27.52
#